data_AF-S2ZMC6-F1
#
_entry.id   AF-S2ZMC6-F1
#
_cell.length_a   1.000
_cell.length_b   1.000
_cell.length_c   1.000
_cell.angle_alpha   90.00
_cell.angle_beta   90.00
_cell.angle_gamma   90.00
#
_symmetry.space_group_name_H-M   'P 1'
#
loop_
_entity.id
_entity.type
_entity.pdbx_description
1 polymer ?
#
loop_
_entity_poly.entity_id
_entity_poly.type
_entity_poly.pdbx_seq_one_letter_code
_entity_poly.pdbx_strand_id
1 'polypeptide(L)'
;MLKSKKEKTFDFDIDAQVNRLYLNKLMSFVSLALDASYDKMLTFVNLKTFLTKNELERFYEYIFFSRVRVLMLENKMDQSYHKHENKSIVDQHFLEF
;
A
#
# COMPACT_ATOMS: atom_id res chain seq x y z
N MET A 1 -26.04 -18.16 -27.43
CA MET A 1 -24.65 -17.82 -27.03
C MET A 1 -24.71 -16.85 -25.84
N LEU A 2 -24.98 -17.38 -24.63
CA LEU A 2 -25.07 -16.61 -23.38
C LEU A 2 -24.26 -17.35 -22.29
N LYS A 3 -22.94 -17.41 -22.45
CA LYS A 3 -22.01 -17.99 -21.45
C LYS A 3 -20.65 -17.27 -21.43
N SER A 4 -20.61 -15.94 -21.42
CA SER A 4 -19.32 -15.22 -21.20
C SER A 4 -19.39 -13.96 -20.33
N LYS A 5 -20.57 -13.60 -19.80
CA LYS A 5 -20.74 -12.35 -19.03
C LYS A 5 -20.81 -12.54 -17.51
N LYS A 6 -20.89 -13.77 -17.01
CA LYS A 6 -20.98 -14.06 -15.56
C LYS A 6 -19.62 -14.33 -14.91
N GLU A 7 -18.66 -14.86 -15.66
CA GLU A 7 -17.35 -15.24 -15.12
C GLU A 7 -16.50 -14.01 -14.77
N LYS A 8 -16.47 -13.00 -15.65
CA LYS A 8 -15.70 -11.76 -15.41
C LYS A 8 -16.17 -10.94 -14.21
N THR A 9 -17.48 -10.97 -13.91
CA THR A 9 -18.03 -10.20 -12.78
C THR A 9 -17.73 -10.86 -11.43
N PHE A 10 -17.61 -12.20 -11.41
CA PHE A 10 -17.31 -12.96 -10.20
C PHE A 10 -15.81 -12.88 -9.85
N ASP A 11 -14.94 -12.93 -10.86
CA ASP A 11 -13.50 -12.73 -10.69
C ASP A 11 -13.19 -11.34 -10.11
N PHE A 12 -13.85 -10.30 -10.63
CA PHE A 12 -13.70 -8.93 -10.12
C PHE A 12 -14.17 -8.77 -8.66
N ASP A 13 -15.23 -9.47 -8.26
CA ASP A 13 -15.75 -9.41 -6.89
C ASP A 13 -14.86 -10.18 -5.90
N ILE A 14 -14.27 -11.30 -6.34
CA ILE A 14 -13.26 -12.03 -5.56
C ILE A 14 -12.01 -11.18 -5.39
N ASP A 15 -11.49 -10.59 -6.47
CA ASP A 15 -10.30 -9.73 -6.41
C ASP A 15 -10.52 -8.53 -5.48
N ALA A 16 -11.68 -7.89 -5.55
CA ALA A 16 -12.03 -6.79 -4.66
C ALA A 16 -12.12 -7.21 -3.18
N GLN A 17 -12.64 -8.41 -2.88
CA GLN A 17 -12.68 -8.94 -1.51
C GLN A 17 -11.30 -9.34 -1.01
N VAL A 18 -10.49 -9.99 -1.84
CA VAL A 18 -9.11 -10.41 -1.50
C VAL A 18 -8.21 -9.20 -1.27
N ASN A 19 -8.31 -8.17 -2.10
CA ASN A 19 -7.54 -6.93 -1.93
C ASN A 19 -7.94 -6.19 -0.64
N ARG A 20 -9.25 -6.12 -0.32
CA ARG A 20 -9.73 -5.63 0.98
C ARG A 20 -9.16 -6.41 2.16
N LEU A 21 -9.04 -7.74 2.03
CA LEU A 21 -8.42 -8.58 3.07
C LEU A 21 -6.93 -8.28 3.24
N TYR A 22 -6.20 -8.00 2.17
CA TYR A 22 -4.78 -7.66 2.25
C TYR A 22 -4.55 -6.32 2.94
N LEU A 23 -5.25 -5.25 2.52
CA LEU A 23 -5.16 -3.94 3.17
C LEU A 23 -5.50 -4.02 4.66
N ASN A 24 -6.56 -4.74 5.02
CA ASN A 24 -6.95 -4.90 6.42
C ASN A 24 -5.87 -5.62 7.24
N LYS A 25 -5.26 -6.69 6.70
CA LYS A 25 -4.14 -7.39 7.37
C LYS A 25 -2.93 -6.48 7.55
N LEU A 26 -2.63 -5.65 6.55
CA LEU A 26 -1.56 -4.66 6.62
C LEU A 26 -1.81 -3.63 7.73
N MET A 27 -3.04 -3.08 7.82
CA MET A 27 -3.42 -2.18 8.90
C MET A 27 -3.33 -2.87 10.26
N SER A 28 -3.79 -4.12 10.39
CA SER A 28 -3.67 -4.89 11.63
C SER A 28 -2.21 -5.14 12.04
N PHE A 29 -1.30 -5.36 11.08
CA PHE A 29 0.13 -5.48 11.37
C PHE A 29 0.69 -4.19 11.98
N VAL A 30 0.30 -3.04 11.43
CA VAL A 30 0.74 -1.74 11.96
C VAL A 30 0.13 -1.49 13.36
N SER A 31 -1.16 -1.78 13.57
CA SER A 31 -1.77 -1.74 14.90
C SER A 31 -1.01 -2.61 15.90
N LEU A 32 -0.65 -3.84 15.51
CA LEU A 32 0.09 -4.76 16.37
C LEU A 32 1.47 -4.20 16.74
N ALA A 33 2.16 -3.55 15.80
CA ALA A 33 3.44 -2.89 16.09
C ALA A 33 3.26 -1.76 17.10
N LEU A 34 2.21 -0.94 16.94
CA LEU A 34 1.86 0.12 17.90
C LEU A 34 1.54 -0.44 19.29
N ASP A 35 0.72 -1.48 19.36
CA ASP A 35 0.34 -2.16 20.61
C ASP A 35 1.57 -2.75 21.31
N ALA A 36 2.54 -3.25 20.54
CA ALA A 36 3.84 -3.71 21.03
C ALA A 36 4.78 -2.56 21.44
N SER A 37 4.32 -1.31 21.43
CA SER A 37 5.12 -0.10 21.69
C SER A 37 6.35 0.00 20.78
N TYR A 38 6.25 -0.51 19.55
CA TYR A 38 7.33 -0.43 18.57
C TYR A 38 7.52 1.02 18.13
N ASP A 39 8.66 1.60 18.50
CA ASP A 39 8.96 3.01 18.30
C ASP A 39 9.92 3.26 17.13
N LYS A 40 10.34 2.20 16.41
CA LYS A 40 11.21 2.31 15.24
C LYS A 40 10.38 2.48 13.96
N MET A 41 11.08 2.81 12.87
CA MET A 41 10.46 2.99 11.55
C MET A 41 10.08 1.63 10.95
N LEU A 42 8.81 1.47 10.56
CA LEU A 42 8.38 0.31 9.79
C LEU A 42 8.81 0.49 8.33
N THR A 43 9.50 -0.50 7.78
CA THR A 43 9.96 -0.45 6.39
C THR A 43 9.24 -1.50 5.56
N PHE A 44 8.64 -1.08 4.46
CA PHE A 44 8.00 -1.95 3.49
C PHE A 44 8.73 -1.91 2.16
N VAL A 45 8.83 -3.06 1.49
CA VAL A 45 9.51 -3.20 0.21
C VAL A 45 8.48 -3.54 -0.87
N ASN A 46 8.42 -2.72 -1.92
CA ASN A 46 7.52 -2.83 -3.07
C ASN A 46 6.03 -2.92 -2.72
N LEU A 47 5.62 -2.29 -1.61
CA LEU A 47 4.26 -2.44 -1.11
C LEU A 47 3.22 -1.83 -2.06
N LYS A 48 3.58 -0.75 -2.75
CA LYS A 48 2.65 -0.11 -3.70
C LYS A 48 2.20 -1.06 -4.80
N THR A 49 3.01 -2.05 -5.16
CA THR A 49 2.67 -3.03 -6.21
C THR A 49 1.54 -3.98 -5.82
N PHE A 50 1.21 -4.09 -4.53
CA PHE A 50 0.15 -4.96 -4.01
C PHE A 50 -1.14 -4.20 -3.67
N LEU A 51 -1.15 -2.87 -3.78
CA LEU A 51 -2.28 -2.03 -3.40
C LEU A 51 -2.83 -1.31 -4.62
N THR A 52 -4.15 -1.28 -4.75
CA THR A 52 -4.80 -0.33 -5.67
C THR A 52 -4.57 1.11 -5.19
N LYS A 53 -4.74 2.09 -6.07
CA LYS A 53 -4.60 3.52 -5.71
C LYS A 53 -5.44 3.91 -4.48
N ASN A 54 -6.70 3.49 -4.46
CA ASN A 54 -7.62 3.76 -3.35
C ASN A 54 -7.17 3.08 -2.05
N GLU A 55 -6.60 1.87 -2.14
CA GLU A 55 -6.09 1.18 -0.95
C GLU A 55 -4.82 1.82 -0.41
N LEU A 56 -3.93 2.26 -1.31
CA LEU A 56 -2.73 3.02 -0.93
C LEU A 56 -3.10 4.33 -0.23
N GLU A 57 -4.08 5.08 -0.77
CA GLU A 57 -4.58 6.30 -0.13
C GLU A 57 -5.14 6.03 1.27
N ARG A 58 -5.97 4.98 1.42
CA ARG A 58 -6.50 4.56 2.74
C ARG A 58 -5.40 4.11 3.70
N PHE A 59 -4.38 3.41 3.20
CA PHE A 59 -3.23 3.04 4.00
C PHE A 59 -2.48 4.28 4.49
N TYR A 60 -2.25 5.26 3.62
CA TYR A 60 -1.61 6.52 3.97
C TYR A 60 -2.37 7.33 5.01
N GLU A 61 -3.69 7.45 4.88
CA GLU A 61 -4.52 8.09 5.90
C GLU A 61 -4.36 7.38 7.24
N TYR A 62 -4.45 6.06 7.25
CA TYR A 62 -4.30 5.26 8.46
C TYR A 62 -2.91 5.47 9.12
N ILE A 63 -1.81 5.43 8.35
CA ILE A 63 -0.46 5.70 8.86
C ILE A 63 -0.34 7.11 9.42
N PHE A 64 -0.85 8.10 8.70
CA PHE A 64 -0.82 9.51 9.10
C PHE A 64 -1.52 9.74 10.44
N PHE A 65 -2.74 9.21 10.61
CA PHE A 65 -3.49 9.34 11.86
C PHE A 65 -2.87 8.54 13.01
N SER A 66 -2.28 7.38 12.70
CA SER A 66 -1.63 6.53 13.69
C SER A 66 -0.25 7.04 14.13
N ARG A 67 0.28 8.08 13.46
CA ARG A 67 1.60 8.70 13.73
C ARG A 67 2.77 7.71 13.71
N VAL A 68 2.63 6.63 12.94
CA VAL A 68 3.69 5.64 12.74
C VAL A 68 4.68 6.16 11.70
N ARG A 69 5.97 6.02 11.97
CA ARG A 69 7.01 6.30 10.97
C ARG A 69 7.12 5.12 10.01
N VAL A 70 6.88 5.38 8.73
CA VAL A 70 6.95 4.37 7.67
C VAL A 70 7.95 4.79 6.60
N LEU A 71 8.76 3.85 6.13
CA LEU A 71 9.56 3.95 4.91
C LEU A 71 9.05 2.94 3.89
N MET A 72 8.87 3.39 2.64
CA MET A 72 8.52 2.52 1.52
C MET A 72 9.64 2.52 0.50
N LEU A 73 10.22 1.35 0.26
CA LEU A 73 11.27 1.14 -0.73
C LEU A 73 10.64 0.54 -1.98
N GLU A 74 10.59 1.31 -3.06
CA GLU A 74 9.93 0.90 -4.30
C GLU A 74 10.96 0.76 -5.43
N ASN A 75 10.85 -0.30 -6.23
CA ASN A 75 11.75 -0.56 -7.36
C ASN A 75 11.33 0.14 -8.67
N LYS A 76 10.22 0.87 -8.64
CA LYS A 76 9.67 1.61 -9.77
C LYS A 76 9.33 3.02 -9.34
N MET A 77 9.56 3.96 -10.25
CA MET A 77 9.15 5.34 -10.06
C MET A 77 7.62 5.43 -10.04
N ASP A 78 7.09 6.11 -9.02
CA ASP A 78 5.67 6.43 -8.90
C ASP A 78 5.47 7.94 -9.13
N GLN A 79 5.02 8.30 -10.33
CA GLN A 79 4.75 9.69 -10.73
C GLN A 79 3.47 10.26 -10.10
N SER A 80 2.67 9.45 -9.40
CA SER A 80 1.46 9.93 -8.74
C SER A 80 1.83 10.90 -7.62
N TYR A 81 0.98 11.87 -7.34
CA TYR A 81 1.11 12.68 -6.12
C TYR A 81 0.18 12.13 -5.05
N HIS A 82 0.69 11.87 -3.85
CA HIS A 82 -0.12 11.51 -2.69
C HIS A 82 0.10 12.52 -1.55
N LYS A 83 -0.96 12.90 -0.86
CA LYS A 83 -0.96 13.99 0.14
C LYS A 83 -0.06 13.73 1.36
N HIS A 84 0.06 12.47 1.77
CA HIS A 84 0.67 12.06 3.04
C HIS A 84 2.01 11.33 2.86
N GLU A 85 2.64 11.46 1.69
CA GLU A 85 3.96 10.90 1.43
C GLU A 85 4.97 12.02 1.13
N ASN A 86 6.23 11.74 1.42
CA ASN A 86 7.35 12.45 0.82
C ASN A 86 8.16 11.43 0.01
N LYS A 87 8.52 11.78 -1.21
CA LYS A 87 9.21 10.91 -2.16
C LYS A 87 10.61 11.43 -2.40
N SER A 88 11.53 10.49 -2.46
CA SER A 88 12.90 10.69 -2.90
C SER A 88 13.21 9.60 -3.92
N ILE A 89 13.78 9.99 -5.05
CA ILE A 89 14.13 9.07 -6.13
C ILE A 89 15.65 8.97 -6.18
N VAL A 90 16.16 7.75 -6.03
CA VAL A 90 17.59 7.46 -6.18
C VAL A 90 17.82 6.80 -7.53
N ASP A 91 18.65 7.41 -8.37
CA ASP A 91 19.02 6.86 -9.67
C ASP A 91 20.14 5.80 -9.58
N GLN A 92 20.53 5.22 -10.71
CA GLN A 92 21.59 4.21 -10.78
C GLN A 92 22.98 4.75 -10.43
N HIS A 93 23.15 6.07 -10.42
CA HIS A 93 24.39 6.76 -10.02
C HIS A 93 24.33 7.21 -8.56
N PHE A 94 23.33 6.78 -7.79
CA PHE A 94 23.09 7.15 -6.39
C PHE A 94 22.81 8.65 -6.18
N LEU A 95 22.27 9.32 -7.19
CA LEU A 95 21.82 10.71 -7.11
C LEU A 95 20.36 10.78 -6.67
N GLU A 96 20.06 11.75 -5.79
CA GLU A 96 18.74 11.97 -5.19
C GLU A 96 17.98 13.11 -5.89
N PHE A 97 16.68 12.91 -6.17
CA PHE A 97 15.78 13.86 -6.82
C PHE A 97 14.41 13.95 -6.15
#